data_AF-A0ABD2KMC6-F1
#
_entry.id   AF-A0ABD2KMC6-F1
#
_cell.length_a   1.000
_cell.length_b   1.000
_cell.length_c   1.000
_cell.angle_alpha   90.00
_cell.angle_beta   90.00
_cell.angle_gamma   90.00
#
_symmetry.space_group_name_H-M   'P 1'
#
loop_
_entity.id
_entity.type
_entity.pdbx_description
1 polymer ?
#
loop_
_entity_poly.entity_id
_entity_poly.type
_entity_poly.pdbx_seq_one_letter_code
_entity_poly.pdbx_strand_id
1 'polypeptide(L)'
;MRSNSSNCQLKSVTLDEYMEQRTRWVSENVEEVERRTSPTNSAIGLCRFAPNLNEWHIRQLFSQCGTIYSVTEFPKAFRVEFAAKRMAAFAIWSMNGKYWPNTPRRIICDWWKWKNDKTENQAQEKQQLTPNPSTDCSPMGQLVPNGQTVPNGQLVSIPPTVQNDWQKLTNDEHQKDSNKTNGEILILPLSNRSVLPFPASPFDCLSTSESENEMANDEPTEAAKLAEEFATKNLTMKERMEAILKMISGRSGGGEGAEKQGEEEEEEEEKMAEGELEEEREEEEKEKEEEEEELEETEEEKEEKEKEEEEERNRRN
;
A
#
# COMPACT_ATOMS: atom_id res chain seq x y z
N MET A 1 -49.44 -31.86 -2.17
CA MET A 1 -48.13 -31.18 -2.05
C MET A 1 -48.25 -29.85 -2.80
N ARG A 2 -48.26 -28.71 -2.09
CA ARG A 2 -48.32 -27.38 -2.71
C ARG A 2 -46.90 -26.90 -2.93
N SER A 3 -46.47 -26.83 -4.19
CA SER A 3 -45.18 -26.27 -4.57
C SER A 3 -45.22 -24.76 -4.35
N ASN A 4 -44.59 -24.28 -3.28
CA ASN A 4 -44.31 -22.86 -3.10
C ASN A 4 -43.26 -22.48 -4.13
N SER A 5 -43.72 -22.00 -5.29
CA SER A 5 -42.87 -21.36 -6.28
C SER A 5 -42.53 -19.98 -5.72
N SER A 6 -41.44 -19.89 -4.97
CA SER A 6 -40.89 -18.64 -4.49
C SER A 6 -40.55 -17.80 -5.71
N ASN A 7 -41.30 -16.72 -5.90
CA ASN A 7 -41.13 -15.78 -7.00
C ASN A 7 -39.83 -15.02 -6.77
N CYS A 8 -38.70 -15.59 -7.21
CA CYS A 8 -37.40 -14.94 -7.20
C CYS A 8 -37.39 -13.87 -8.30
N GLN A 9 -38.05 -12.75 -8.07
CA GLN A 9 -37.85 -11.56 -8.89
C GLN A 9 -36.43 -11.05 -8.62
N LEU A 10 -35.53 -11.26 -9.58
CA LEU A 10 -34.22 -10.64 -9.61
C LEU A 10 -34.44 -9.12 -9.70
N LYS A 11 -34.13 -8.40 -8.63
CA LYS A 11 -34.03 -6.94 -8.69
C LYS A 11 -32.79 -6.60 -9.51
N SER A 12 -32.95 -5.85 -10.60
CA SER A 12 -31.83 -5.21 -11.27
C SER A 12 -31.25 -4.17 -10.33
N VAL A 13 -29.96 -4.26 -10.04
CA VAL A 13 -29.19 -3.26 -9.29
C VAL A 13 -28.40 -2.45 -10.30
N THR A 14 -28.41 -1.12 -10.18
CA THR A 14 -27.60 -0.27 -11.07
C THR A 14 -26.11 -0.40 -10.74
N LEU A 15 -25.23 -0.02 -11.66
CA LEU A 15 -23.79 -0.03 -11.41
C LEU A 15 -23.43 0.88 -10.21
N ASP A 16 -24.08 2.04 -10.11
CA ASP A 16 -23.85 3.01 -9.03
C ASP A 16 -24.26 2.45 -7.67
N GLU A 17 -25.46 1.85 -7.58
CA GLU A 17 -25.92 1.18 -6.36
C GLU A 17 -24.95 0.07 -5.94
N TYR A 18 -24.41 -0.69 -6.89
CA TYR A 18 -23.43 -1.73 -6.61
C TYR A 18 -22.11 -1.15 -6.09
N MET A 19 -21.61 -0.08 -6.71
CA MET A 19 -20.36 0.57 -6.31
C MET A 19 -20.49 1.25 -4.94
N GLU A 20 -21.65 1.85 -4.65
CA GLU A 20 -21.95 2.43 -3.33
C GLU A 20 -22.04 1.34 -2.25
N GLN A 21 -22.75 0.24 -2.53
CA GLN A 21 -22.82 -0.91 -1.62
C GLN A 21 -21.44 -1.51 -1.38
N ARG A 22 -20.62 -1.63 -2.42
CA ARG A 22 -19.24 -2.12 -2.32
C ARG A 22 -18.39 -1.18 -1.46
N THR A 23 -18.47 0.12 -1.67
CA THR A 23 -17.71 1.12 -0.91
C THR A 23 -18.09 1.10 0.56
N ARG A 24 -19.40 1.06 0.87
CA ARG A 24 -19.91 0.92 2.24
C ARG A 24 -19.39 -0.35 2.91
N TRP A 25 -19.49 -1.49 2.21
CA TRP A 25 -18.99 -2.76 2.73
C TRP A 25 -17.48 -2.73 3.00
N VAL A 26 -16.68 -2.15 2.10
CA VAL A 26 -15.24 -1.97 2.32
C VAL A 26 -14.99 -1.12 3.58
N SER A 27 -15.68 0.02 3.72
CA SER A 27 -15.49 0.91 4.89
C SER A 27 -15.79 0.19 6.21
N GLU A 28 -16.93 -0.51 6.30
CA GLU A 28 -17.32 -1.24 7.52
C GLU A 28 -16.29 -2.31 7.93
N ASN A 29 -15.74 -3.04 6.96
CA ASN A 29 -14.72 -4.06 7.25
C ASN A 29 -13.38 -3.45 7.63
N VAL A 30 -12.99 -2.33 7.00
CA VAL A 30 -11.76 -1.59 7.35
C VAL A 30 -11.87 -1.04 8.77
N GLU A 31 -13.01 -0.46 9.13
CA GLU A 31 -13.30 0.03 10.49
C GLU A 31 -13.28 -1.10 11.52
N GLU A 32 -13.75 -2.30 11.17
CA GLU A 32 -13.64 -3.47 12.04
C GLU A 32 -12.16 -3.86 12.30
N VAL A 33 -11.33 -3.86 11.26
CA VAL A 33 -9.88 -4.13 11.40
C VAL A 33 -9.19 -3.03 12.21
N GLU A 34 -9.56 -1.78 11.98
CA GLU A 34 -9.03 -0.59 12.66
C GLU A 34 -9.30 -0.63 14.18
N ARG A 35 -10.48 -1.10 14.59
CA ARG A 35 -10.86 -1.22 16.01
C ARG A 35 -10.03 -2.23 16.81
N ARG A 36 -9.25 -3.10 16.15
CA ARG A 36 -8.44 -4.14 16.81
C ARG A 36 -7.12 -3.64 17.42
N THR A 37 -6.75 -2.39 17.20
CA THR A 37 -5.47 -1.82 17.66
C THR A 37 -5.63 -0.41 18.25
N SER A 38 -4.58 0.07 18.93
CA SER A 38 -4.49 1.44 19.45
C SER A 38 -4.69 2.49 18.36
N PRO A 39 -5.35 3.63 18.63
CA PRO A 39 -5.49 4.73 17.66
C PRO A 39 -4.15 5.28 17.14
N THR A 40 -3.06 5.11 17.90
CA THR A 40 -1.72 5.59 17.53
C THR A 40 -0.92 4.59 16.68
N ASN A 41 -1.40 3.36 16.50
CA ASN A 41 -0.65 2.34 15.78
C ASN A 41 -1.01 2.36 14.29
N SER A 42 -0.11 2.87 13.45
CA SER A 42 -0.21 2.81 11.99
C SER A 42 0.76 1.80 11.35
N ALA A 43 1.32 0.88 12.15
CA ALA A 43 2.28 -0.11 11.69
C ALA A 43 1.67 -1.50 11.56
N ILE A 44 2.00 -2.17 10.45
CA ILE A 44 1.61 -3.56 10.17
C ILE A 44 2.85 -4.45 10.14
N GLY A 45 2.64 -5.71 10.50
CA GLY A 45 3.62 -6.79 10.39
C GLY A 45 3.29 -7.73 9.25
N LEU A 46 4.30 -8.00 8.42
CA LEU A 46 4.24 -8.96 7.33
C LEU A 46 5.07 -10.17 7.70
N CYS A 47 4.40 -11.30 7.93
CA CYS A 47 5.05 -12.57 8.27
C CYS A 47 5.12 -13.49 7.05
N ARG A 48 6.09 -14.42 7.06
CA ARG A 48 6.26 -15.48 6.04
C ARG A 48 6.45 -14.96 4.60
N PHE A 49 7.42 -14.09 4.39
CA PHE A 49 7.78 -13.58 3.06
C PHE A 49 8.62 -14.58 2.25
N ALA A 50 8.70 -14.36 0.93
CA ALA A 50 9.53 -15.13 0.01
C ALA A 50 11.03 -14.76 0.18
N PRO A 51 11.98 -15.69 0.01
CA PRO A 51 13.40 -15.46 0.31
C PRO A 51 14.10 -14.33 -0.47
N ASN A 52 13.43 -13.70 -1.44
CA ASN A 52 13.99 -12.63 -2.27
C ASN A 52 13.16 -11.33 -2.20
N LEU A 53 12.23 -11.23 -1.25
CA LEU A 53 11.47 -10.00 -1.05
C LEU A 53 12.36 -8.98 -0.33
N ASN A 54 12.47 -7.78 -0.92
CA ASN A 54 13.18 -6.65 -0.34
C ASN A 54 12.20 -5.50 -0.07
N GLU A 55 12.68 -4.44 0.57
CA GLU A 55 11.88 -3.24 0.85
C GLU A 55 11.20 -2.66 -0.39
N TRP A 56 11.86 -2.63 -1.54
CA TRP A 56 11.32 -2.08 -2.78
C TRP A 56 10.05 -2.83 -3.23
N HIS A 57 10.07 -4.16 -3.22
CA HIS A 57 8.88 -4.97 -3.55
C HIS A 57 7.73 -4.73 -2.57
N ILE A 58 8.02 -4.58 -1.27
CA ILE A 58 7.02 -4.25 -0.25
C ILE A 58 6.39 -2.88 -0.54
N ARG A 59 7.22 -1.87 -0.81
CA ARG A 59 6.72 -0.52 -1.13
C ARG A 59 5.86 -0.52 -2.38
N GLN A 60 6.29 -1.18 -3.45
CA GLN A 60 5.49 -1.30 -4.67
C GLN A 60 4.14 -1.95 -4.38
N LEU A 61 4.13 -3.09 -3.69
CA LEU A 61 2.91 -3.85 -3.42
C LEU A 61 1.91 -3.11 -2.51
N PHE A 62 2.41 -2.36 -1.52
CA PHE A 62 1.57 -1.66 -0.53
C PHE A 62 1.32 -0.18 -0.86
N SER A 63 1.97 0.37 -1.90
CA SER A 63 1.76 1.77 -2.32
C SER A 63 0.31 2.07 -2.70
N GLN A 64 -0.38 1.10 -3.28
CA GLN A 64 -1.82 1.18 -3.62
C GLN A 64 -2.73 1.27 -2.38
N CYS A 65 -2.24 0.91 -1.19
CA CYS A 65 -3.01 0.96 0.04
C CYS A 65 -2.90 2.31 0.76
N GLY A 66 -1.93 3.15 0.39
CA GLY A 66 -1.71 4.46 0.96
C GLY A 66 -0.23 4.82 1.12
N THR A 67 0.02 5.99 1.69
CA THR A 67 1.37 6.54 1.86
C THR A 67 2.16 5.79 2.93
N ILE A 68 3.26 5.17 2.52
CA ILE A 68 4.17 4.41 3.39
C ILE A 68 5.27 5.34 3.93
N TYR A 69 5.32 5.49 5.25
CA TYR A 69 6.33 6.27 5.95
C TYR A 69 7.66 5.52 6.03
N SER A 70 7.64 4.29 6.55
CA SER A 70 8.85 3.49 6.74
C SER A 70 8.59 2.01 6.46
N VAL A 71 9.63 1.32 5.98
CA VAL A 71 9.67 -0.14 5.89
C VAL A 71 10.92 -0.59 6.61
N THR A 72 10.77 -1.47 7.59
CA THR A 72 11.90 -2.02 8.36
C THR A 72 11.93 -3.53 8.19
N GLU A 73 13.06 -4.04 7.70
CA GLU A 73 13.29 -5.47 7.55
C GLU A 73 13.74 -6.10 8.88
N PHE A 74 13.10 -7.21 9.24
CA PHE A 74 13.50 -8.08 10.33
C PHE A 74 13.80 -9.48 9.76
N PRO A 75 14.63 -10.31 10.43
CA PRO A 75 15.06 -11.61 9.90
C PRO A 75 13.94 -12.60 9.48
N LYS A 76 12.68 -12.35 9.87
CA LYS A 76 11.50 -13.17 9.53
C LYS A 76 10.22 -12.37 9.31
N ALA A 77 10.28 -11.04 9.39
CA ALA A 77 9.12 -10.19 9.13
C ALA A 77 9.53 -8.85 8.49
N PHE A 78 8.59 -8.17 7.84
CA PHE A 78 8.70 -6.75 7.56
C PHE A 78 7.75 -5.97 8.46
N ARG A 79 8.19 -4.83 8.97
CA ARG A 79 7.31 -3.81 9.53
C ARG A 79 7.07 -2.74 8.48
N VAL A 80 5.82 -2.43 8.20
CA VAL A 80 5.45 -1.34 7.29
C VAL A 80 4.64 -0.33 8.08
N GLU A 81 5.09 0.91 8.11
CA GLU A 81 4.44 2.01 8.81
C GLU A 81 3.79 2.95 7.81
N PHE A 82 2.49 3.18 7.98
CA PHE A 82 1.71 4.07 7.14
C PHE A 82 1.58 5.45 7.76
N ALA A 83 1.31 6.45 6.91
CA ALA A 83 1.02 7.82 7.34
C ALA A 83 -0.25 7.90 8.24
N ALA A 84 -1.21 7.00 8.02
CA ALA A 84 -2.46 6.95 8.78
C ALA A 84 -2.84 5.52 9.18
N LYS A 85 -3.50 5.39 10.34
CA LYS A 85 -4.02 4.11 10.86
C LYS A 85 -5.02 3.46 9.89
N ARG A 86 -5.91 4.25 9.29
CA ARG A 86 -6.92 3.76 8.34
C ARG A 86 -6.28 3.11 7.10
N MET A 87 -5.16 3.65 6.62
CA MET A 87 -4.39 3.05 5.51
C MET A 87 -3.78 1.70 5.91
N ALA A 88 -3.24 1.59 7.13
CA ALA A 88 -2.75 0.32 7.67
C ALA A 88 -3.87 -0.72 7.83
N ALA A 89 -5.05 -0.31 8.29
CA ALA A 89 -6.22 -1.19 8.39
C ALA A 89 -6.69 -1.66 6.99
N PHE A 90 -6.74 -0.75 6.02
CA PHE A 90 -7.05 -1.07 4.63
C PHE A 90 -6.03 -2.03 4.02
N ALA A 91 -4.73 -1.83 4.28
CA ALA A 91 -3.67 -2.74 3.86
C ALA A 91 -3.85 -4.15 4.46
N ILE A 92 -4.14 -4.27 5.75
CA ILE A 92 -4.43 -5.57 6.38
C ILE A 92 -5.64 -6.23 5.71
N TRP A 93 -6.75 -5.51 5.59
CA TRP A 93 -7.98 -6.07 5.02
C TRP A 93 -7.80 -6.52 3.57
N SER A 94 -7.14 -5.69 2.76
CA SER A 94 -6.98 -5.93 1.32
C SER A 94 -5.88 -6.95 0.99
N MET A 95 -4.84 -7.08 1.81
CA MET A 95 -3.66 -7.90 1.49
C MET A 95 -3.59 -9.21 2.28
N ASN A 96 -4.24 -9.31 3.44
CA ASN A 96 -4.16 -10.51 4.25
C ASN A 96 -4.82 -11.70 3.53
N GLY A 97 -4.09 -12.81 3.38
CA GLY A 97 -4.53 -14.01 2.69
C GLY A 97 -4.30 -14.01 1.17
N LYS A 98 -3.94 -12.88 0.56
CA LYS A 98 -3.53 -12.85 -0.87
C LYS A 98 -2.21 -13.57 -1.08
N TYR A 99 -1.91 -13.99 -2.31
CA TYR A 99 -0.63 -14.63 -2.63
C TYR A 99 0.45 -13.60 -2.92
N TRP A 100 1.67 -13.88 -2.48
CA TRP A 100 2.84 -13.12 -2.91
C TRP A 100 3.07 -13.32 -4.42
N PRO A 101 3.54 -12.30 -5.15
CA PRO A 101 3.96 -12.47 -6.54
C PRO A 101 4.99 -13.60 -6.65
N ASN A 102 4.79 -14.49 -7.62
CA ASN A 102 5.72 -15.59 -7.94
C ASN A 102 5.95 -16.61 -6.81
N THR A 103 5.11 -16.66 -5.77
CA THR A 103 5.19 -17.74 -4.78
C THR A 103 3.83 -18.26 -4.36
N PRO A 104 3.70 -19.55 -4.02
CA PRO A 104 2.45 -20.13 -3.53
C PRO A 104 2.16 -19.74 -2.06
N ARG A 105 2.88 -18.78 -1.49
CA ARG A 105 2.74 -18.36 -0.10
C ARG A 105 1.72 -17.24 0.01
N ARG A 106 0.82 -17.36 0.98
CA ARG A 106 -0.11 -16.31 1.33
C ARG A 106 0.57 -15.27 2.22
N ILE A 107 0.27 -14.01 1.96
CA ILE A 107 0.61 -12.84 2.77
C ILE A 107 -0.15 -12.98 4.08
N ILE A 108 0.58 -12.94 5.20
CA ILE A 108 -0.01 -12.83 6.53
C ILE A 108 0.28 -11.40 6.99
N CYS A 109 -0.78 -10.60 7.04
CA CYS A 109 -0.72 -9.21 7.44
C CYS A 109 -1.53 -9.02 8.72
N ASP A 110 -0.89 -8.50 9.76
CA ASP A 110 -1.53 -8.23 11.05
C ASP A 110 -0.95 -6.93 11.65
N TRP A 111 -1.58 -6.41 12.70
CA TRP A 111 -1.07 -5.25 13.42
C TRP A 111 0.31 -5.52 14.02
N TRP A 112 1.26 -4.61 13.81
CA TRP A 112 2.56 -4.73 14.45
C TRP A 112 2.37 -4.53 15.96
N LYS A 113 2.65 -5.58 16.73
CA LYS A 113 2.69 -5.50 18.18
C LYS A 113 4.09 -5.11 18.57
N TRP A 114 4.23 -3.90 19.13
CA TRP A 114 5.43 -3.52 19.84
C TRP A 114 5.67 -4.59 20.90
N LYS A 115 6.72 -5.39 20.70
CA LYS A 115 7.30 -6.04 21.86
C LYS A 115 7.81 -4.88 22.69
N ASN A 116 7.29 -4.76 23.91
CA ASN A 116 7.98 -4.02 24.95
C ASN A 116 9.28 -4.78 25.21
N ASP A 117 10.23 -4.68 24.29
CA ASP A 117 11.59 -5.09 24.49
C ASP A 117 12.09 -4.15 25.58
N LYS A 118 11.92 -4.60 26.83
CA LYS A 118 12.48 -3.96 28.03
C LYS A 118 13.99 -3.70 27.90
N THR A 119 14.62 -4.28 26.88
CA THR A 119 16.02 -4.12 26.49
C THR A 119 16.32 -2.79 25.79
N GLU A 120 15.38 -2.16 25.07
CA GLU A 120 15.68 -0.93 24.32
C GLU A 120 15.75 0.31 25.22
N ASN A 121 14.99 0.34 26.32
CA ASN A 121 15.17 1.37 27.35
C ASN A 121 16.50 1.26 28.11
N GLN A 122 17.16 0.09 28.09
CA GLN A 122 18.48 -0.07 28.72
C GLN A 122 19.64 0.44 27.85
N ALA A 123 19.42 0.67 26.56
CA ALA A 123 20.41 1.27 25.66
C ALA A 123 20.46 2.80 25.78
N GLN A 124 19.33 3.45 26.11
CA GLN A 124 19.30 4.90 26.37
C GLN A 124 19.68 5.26 27.82
N GLU A 125 19.50 4.38 28.81
CA GLU A 125 19.92 4.65 30.19
C GLU A 125 21.45 4.56 30.40
N LYS A 126 22.22 4.07 29.43
CA LYS A 126 23.70 4.06 29.50
C LYS A 126 24.39 5.33 29.02
N GLN A 127 23.66 6.35 28.54
CA GLN A 127 24.26 7.64 28.15
C GLN A 127 24.07 8.78 29.18
N GLN A 128 23.53 8.51 30.37
CA GLN A 128 23.46 9.49 31.47
C GLN A 128 24.42 9.23 32.64
N LEU A 129 25.57 8.58 32.41
CA LEU A 129 26.71 8.73 33.33
C LEU A 129 27.38 10.08 33.06
N THR A 130 26.76 11.14 33.58
CA THR A 130 27.40 12.43 33.81
C THR A 130 28.65 12.23 34.67
N PRO A 131 29.86 12.65 34.23
CA PRO A 131 31.00 12.75 35.11
C PRO A 131 30.79 13.95 36.02
N ASN A 132 30.61 13.70 37.32
CA ASN A 132 30.72 14.76 38.33
C ASN A 132 32.15 15.34 38.30
N PRO A 133 32.33 16.65 38.12
CA PRO A 133 33.60 17.29 38.44
C PRO A 133 33.63 17.65 39.93
N SER A 134 34.82 17.50 40.53
CA SER A 134 35.27 18.05 41.83
C SER A 134 35.07 17.16 43.07
N THR A 135 36.16 16.57 43.57
CA THR A 135 36.99 17.18 44.66
C THR A 135 38.10 16.19 45.09
N ASP A 136 39.34 16.67 45.00
CA ASP A 136 40.60 16.28 45.66
C ASP A 136 40.73 14.94 46.40
N CYS A 137 41.71 14.14 45.96
CA CYS A 137 42.93 13.82 46.72
C CYS A 137 43.89 12.94 45.89
N SER A 138 45.02 13.50 45.49
CA SER A 138 46.29 12.76 45.30
C SER A 138 46.79 12.27 46.68
N PRO A 139 47.62 11.20 46.82
CA PRO A 139 48.87 11.09 46.06
C PRO A 139 49.47 9.69 45.79
N MET A 140 50.48 9.69 44.91
CA MET A 140 51.72 8.91 44.93
C MET A 140 51.72 7.38 44.71
N GLY A 141 52.51 7.01 43.70
CA GLY A 141 53.15 5.70 43.52
C GLY A 141 52.60 4.96 42.29
N GLN A 142 53.39 4.32 41.43
CA GLN A 142 54.82 4.10 41.35
C GLN A 142 55.02 3.47 39.97
N LEU A 143 55.89 4.03 39.13
CA LEU A 143 56.33 3.42 37.88
C LEU A 143 57.30 2.27 38.21
N VAL A 144 56.99 1.05 37.78
CA VAL A 144 58.02 0.05 37.44
C VAL A 144 57.60 -0.72 36.18
N PRO A 145 58.49 -0.84 35.19
CA PRO A 145 58.28 -1.59 33.97
C PRO A 145 58.71 -3.04 34.18
N ASN A 146 57.84 -4.00 33.94
CA ASN A 146 58.27 -5.32 33.49
C ASN A 146 57.10 -6.11 32.90
N GLY A 147 57.31 -6.57 31.67
CA GLY A 147 56.38 -7.45 30.98
C GLY A 147 56.15 -8.73 31.76
N GLN A 148 54.89 -9.04 32.01
CA GLN A 148 54.45 -10.40 32.24
C GLN A 148 53.06 -10.58 31.64
N THR A 149 53.06 -11.39 30.59
CA THR A 149 51.90 -11.93 29.88
C THR A 149 50.98 -12.69 30.83
N VAL A 150 49.69 -12.38 30.77
CA VAL A 150 48.60 -13.24 31.27
C VAL A 150 47.72 -13.59 30.07
N PRO A 151 47.56 -14.87 29.69
CA PRO A 151 46.66 -15.26 28.62
C PRO A 151 45.26 -15.36 29.22
N ASN A 152 44.53 -14.25 29.29
CA ASN A 152 43.14 -14.30 29.71
C ASN A 152 42.28 -14.59 28.48
N GLY A 153 41.73 -15.80 28.46
CA GLY A 153 40.90 -16.33 27.38
C GLY A 153 39.74 -15.39 27.07
N GLN A 154 39.79 -14.81 25.89
CA GLN A 154 38.70 -14.08 25.29
C GLN A 154 37.70 -15.11 24.75
N LEU A 155 36.83 -15.59 25.64
CA LEU A 155 35.61 -16.27 25.25
C LEU A 155 34.74 -15.22 24.56
N VAL A 156 34.77 -15.22 23.23
CA VAL A 156 33.77 -14.57 22.40
C VAL A 156 32.46 -15.29 22.68
N SER A 157 31.70 -14.78 23.67
CA SER A 157 30.30 -15.16 23.84
C SER A 157 29.56 -14.65 22.62
N ILE A 158 29.37 -15.54 21.65
CA ILE A 158 28.33 -15.43 20.64
C ILE A 158 27.03 -15.17 21.42
N PRO A 159 26.31 -14.06 21.15
CA PRO A 159 25.06 -13.80 21.86
C PRO A 159 24.12 -14.99 21.64
N PRO A 160 23.34 -15.40 22.65
CA PRO A 160 22.37 -16.45 22.45
C PRO A 160 21.45 -16.01 21.30
N THR A 161 21.38 -16.84 20.26
CA THR A 161 20.37 -16.75 19.22
C THR A 161 19.02 -16.61 19.92
N VAL A 162 18.47 -15.39 19.93
CA VAL A 162 17.14 -15.11 20.48
C VAL A 162 16.17 -15.85 19.56
N GLN A 163 15.83 -17.06 19.98
CA GLN A 163 14.89 -17.93 19.30
C GLN A 163 13.51 -17.30 19.44
N ASN A 164 13.14 -16.52 18.43
CA ASN A 164 11.88 -15.77 18.34
C ASN A 164 10.64 -16.63 18.66
N ASP A 165 9.96 -16.33 19.77
CA ASP A 165 8.68 -16.93 20.19
C ASP A 165 7.50 -16.65 19.23
N TRP A 166 7.70 -15.93 18.13
CA TRP A 166 6.71 -15.82 17.04
C TRP A 166 6.38 -17.19 16.40
N GLN A 167 7.23 -18.20 16.60
CA GLN A 167 6.98 -19.57 16.15
C GLN A 167 5.93 -20.32 17.00
N LYS A 168 5.65 -19.88 18.24
CA LYS A 168 4.79 -20.64 19.15
C LYS A 168 3.29 -20.41 18.92
N LEU A 169 2.90 -19.29 18.32
CA LEU A 169 1.49 -18.96 18.09
C LEU A 169 0.91 -19.52 16.79
N THR A 170 1.72 -19.99 15.84
CA THR A 170 1.20 -20.52 14.55
C THR A 170 1.18 -22.04 14.43
N ASN A 171 1.62 -22.77 15.46
CA ASN A 171 1.68 -24.24 15.45
C ASN A 171 0.63 -24.92 16.36
N ASP A 172 -0.06 -24.18 17.23
CA ASP A 172 -1.03 -24.77 18.18
C ASP A 172 -2.47 -24.88 17.62
N GLU A 173 -2.76 -24.39 16.40
CA GLU A 173 -4.12 -24.37 15.85
C GLU A 173 -4.44 -25.53 14.87
N HIS A 174 -3.68 -26.63 14.91
CA HIS A 174 -3.93 -27.80 14.04
C HIS A 174 -3.92 -29.16 14.74
N GLN A 175 -4.02 -29.23 16.08
CA GLN A 175 -4.03 -30.53 16.74
C GLN A 175 -4.84 -30.58 18.05
N LYS A 176 -6.14 -30.31 17.97
CA LYS A 176 -7.12 -30.79 18.96
C LYS A 176 -8.51 -30.65 18.35
N ASP A 177 -9.03 -31.75 17.79
CA ASP A 177 -10.45 -32.12 17.84
C ASP A 177 -10.65 -33.45 17.11
N SER A 178 -10.28 -34.53 17.80
CA SER A 178 -10.69 -35.88 17.42
C SER A 178 -10.90 -36.72 18.69
N ASN A 179 -12.13 -36.69 19.22
CA ASN A 179 -12.98 -37.87 19.53
C ASN A 179 -13.97 -37.67 20.71
N LYS A 180 -15.26 -37.95 20.40
CA LYS A 180 -16.33 -38.55 21.23
C LYS A 180 -16.85 -37.75 22.45
N THR A 181 -18.13 -37.35 22.53
CA THR A 181 -19.31 -38.25 22.58
C THR A 181 -20.63 -37.46 22.47
N ASN A 182 -21.58 -38.07 21.75
CA ASN A 182 -23.06 -38.04 21.83
C ASN A 182 -23.79 -36.90 22.59
N GLY A 183 -24.64 -36.17 21.85
CA GLY A 183 -25.80 -35.47 22.42
C GLY A 183 -26.16 -34.19 21.64
N GLU A 184 -27.25 -34.26 20.88
CA GLU A 184 -28.01 -33.12 20.32
C GLU A 184 -27.21 -32.04 19.57
N ILE A 185 -27.05 -32.27 18.26
CA ILE A 185 -26.65 -31.23 17.31
C ILE A 185 -27.87 -30.31 17.10
N LEU A 186 -27.88 -29.16 17.77
CA LEU A 186 -28.59 -27.98 17.29
C LEU A 186 -27.86 -27.51 16.03
N ILE A 187 -28.38 -27.93 14.87
CA ILE A 187 -27.98 -27.41 13.57
C ILE A 187 -28.43 -25.95 13.52
N LEU A 188 -27.53 -25.03 13.84
CA LEU A 188 -27.67 -23.65 13.40
C LEU A 188 -27.51 -23.64 11.88
N PRO A 189 -28.48 -23.13 11.10
CA PRO A 189 -28.32 -23.00 9.67
C PRO A 189 -27.18 -22.01 9.43
N LEU A 190 -26.05 -22.52 8.95
CA LEU A 190 -25.06 -21.74 8.23
C LEU A 190 -25.83 -21.09 7.08
N SER A 191 -26.17 -19.83 7.27
CA SER A 191 -26.70 -18.99 6.21
C SER A 191 -25.67 -19.03 5.09
N ASN A 192 -26.11 -19.45 3.91
CA ASN A 192 -25.34 -19.44 2.68
C ASN A 192 -24.73 -18.04 2.49
N ARG A 193 -23.50 -17.84 2.99
CA ARG A 193 -22.67 -16.70 2.66
C ARG A 193 -22.17 -17.00 1.26
N SER A 194 -22.99 -16.67 0.27
CA SER A 194 -22.55 -16.54 -1.12
C SER A 194 -21.46 -15.48 -1.12
N VAL A 195 -20.22 -15.94 -0.94
CA VAL A 195 -19.05 -15.19 -1.35
C VAL A 195 -19.22 -15.06 -2.85
N LEU A 196 -19.76 -13.92 -3.29
CA LEU A 196 -19.75 -13.55 -4.69
C LEU A 196 -18.29 -13.71 -5.15
N PRO A 197 -18.03 -14.42 -6.26
CA PRO A 197 -16.68 -14.48 -6.79
C PRO A 197 -16.22 -13.03 -6.98
N PHE A 198 -15.15 -12.67 -6.27
CA PHE A 198 -14.46 -11.41 -6.53
C PHE A 198 -14.24 -11.34 -8.05
N PRO A 199 -14.65 -10.26 -8.74
CA PRO A 199 -14.08 -10.02 -10.04
C PRO A 199 -12.57 -9.94 -9.81
N ALA A 200 -11.83 -10.84 -10.47
CA ALA A 200 -10.40 -10.70 -10.63
C ALA A 200 -10.13 -9.25 -11.06
N SER A 201 -9.05 -8.69 -10.56
CA SER A 201 -8.62 -7.34 -10.88
C SER A 201 -8.82 -7.07 -12.39
N PRO A 202 -9.42 -5.94 -12.81
CA PRO A 202 -9.52 -5.60 -14.23
C PRO A 202 -8.14 -5.49 -14.92
N PHE A 203 -7.04 -5.57 -14.16
CA PHE A 203 -5.67 -5.58 -14.65
C PHE A 203 -5.04 -6.98 -14.84
N ASP A 204 -5.71 -8.07 -14.45
CA ASP A 204 -5.20 -9.44 -14.67
C ASP A 204 -5.26 -9.89 -16.15
N CYS A 205 -5.83 -9.07 -17.05
CA CYS A 205 -5.87 -9.31 -18.49
C CYS A 205 -4.64 -8.75 -19.25
N LEU A 206 -3.67 -8.14 -18.57
CA LEU A 206 -2.40 -7.71 -19.17
C LEU A 206 -1.27 -8.69 -18.89
N SER A 207 -1.56 -9.99 -18.92
CA SER A 207 -0.52 -11.02 -18.97
C SER A 207 0.12 -10.98 -20.36
N THR A 208 1.22 -10.21 -20.46
CA THR A 208 2.05 -10.18 -21.66
C THR A 208 2.59 -11.57 -21.91
N SER A 209 2.21 -12.17 -23.04
CA SER A 209 2.69 -13.47 -23.48
C SER A 209 4.21 -13.57 -23.37
N GLU A 210 4.70 -14.57 -22.64
CA GLU A 210 6.11 -14.99 -22.67
C GLU A 210 6.44 -15.48 -24.08
N SER A 211 6.94 -14.58 -24.93
CA SER A 211 7.52 -14.97 -26.21
C SER A 211 8.94 -15.49 -25.96
N GLU A 212 9.06 -16.81 -26.03
CA GLU A 212 10.32 -17.55 -26.08
C GLU A 212 11.05 -17.18 -27.38
N ASN A 213 11.87 -16.12 -27.34
CA ASN A 213 12.63 -15.66 -28.50
C ASN A 213 14.07 -16.17 -28.39
N GLU A 214 14.39 -17.18 -29.20
CA GLU A 214 15.74 -17.68 -29.45
C GLU A 214 16.65 -16.52 -29.90
N MET A 215 17.59 -16.12 -29.05
CA MET A 215 18.65 -15.19 -29.41
C MET A 215 19.67 -15.88 -30.32
N ALA A 216 19.53 -15.68 -31.62
CA ALA A 216 20.61 -15.88 -32.58
C ALA A 216 20.39 -14.98 -33.82
N ASN A 217 20.51 -13.66 -33.67
CA ASN A 217 20.89 -12.75 -34.76
C ASN A 217 21.34 -11.41 -34.15
N ASP A 218 22.63 -11.10 -34.33
CA ASP A 218 23.27 -9.83 -33.94
C ASP A 218 22.88 -8.67 -34.88
N GLU A 219 21.59 -8.47 -35.14
CA GLU A 219 21.11 -7.24 -35.77
C GLU A 219 20.53 -6.30 -34.71
N PRO A 220 21.05 -5.06 -34.60
CA PRO A 220 20.50 -4.10 -33.66
C PRO A 220 19.05 -3.80 -34.03
N THR A 221 18.15 -3.98 -33.07
CA THR A 221 16.72 -3.67 -33.20
C THR A 221 16.54 -2.21 -33.65
N GLU A 222 15.50 -1.92 -34.43
CA GLU A 222 15.24 -0.54 -34.91
C GLU A 222 15.17 0.47 -33.76
N ALA A 223 14.66 0.05 -32.59
CA ALA A 223 14.67 0.84 -31.37
C ALA A 223 16.09 1.22 -30.89
N ALA A 224 17.06 0.31 -31.04
CA ALA A 224 18.46 0.57 -30.68
C ALA A 224 19.13 1.56 -31.65
N LYS A 225 18.83 1.47 -32.95
CA LYS A 225 19.32 2.43 -33.97
C LYS A 225 18.80 3.85 -33.68
N LEU A 226 17.55 3.98 -33.25
CA LEU A 226 16.94 5.27 -32.91
C LEU A 226 17.49 5.85 -31.60
N ALA A 227 17.76 5.00 -30.60
CA ALA A 227 18.43 5.44 -29.38
C ALA A 227 19.83 6.01 -29.67
N GLU A 228 20.57 5.40 -30.59
CA GLU A 228 21.88 5.90 -31.04
C GLU A 228 21.74 7.22 -31.85
N GLU A 229 20.68 7.33 -32.65
CA GLU A 229 20.37 8.57 -33.38
C GLU A 229 19.97 9.72 -32.44
N PHE A 230 19.22 9.45 -31.37
CA PHE A 230 18.89 10.44 -30.33
C PHE A 230 20.10 10.86 -29.48
N ALA A 231 21.08 9.96 -29.31
CA ALA A 231 22.31 10.26 -28.60
C ALA A 231 23.28 11.10 -29.45
N THR A 232 23.25 10.94 -30.78
CA THR A 232 24.18 11.61 -31.70
C THR A 232 23.64 12.91 -32.27
N LYS A 233 22.30 13.04 -32.39
CA LYS A 233 21.66 14.27 -32.88
C LYS A 233 21.05 15.05 -31.71
N ASN A 234 21.41 16.33 -31.58
CA ASN A 234 20.77 17.29 -30.68
C ASN A 234 19.37 17.67 -31.19
N LEU A 235 18.49 16.67 -31.31
CA LEU A 235 17.09 16.85 -31.67
C LEU A 235 16.35 17.53 -30.52
N THR A 236 15.49 18.47 -30.87
CA THR A 236 14.58 19.13 -29.93
C THR A 236 13.53 18.12 -29.42
N MET A 237 12.95 18.39 -28.24
CA MET A 237 11.96 17.48 -27.64
C MET A 237 10.78 17.19 -28.57
N LYS A 238 10.37 18.19 -29.37
CA LYS A 238 9.32 18.06 -30.37
C LYS A 238 9.66 17.01 -31.43
N GLU A 239 10.85 17.08 -32.02
CA GLU A 239 11.31 16.11 -33.04
C GLU A 239 11.47 14.70 -32.45
N ARG A 240 11.86 14.59 -31.18
CA ARG A 240 11.93 13.29 -30.48
C ARG A 240 10.56 12.66 -30.33
N MET A 241 9.56 13.45 -29.94
CA MET A 241 8.19 12.99 -29.74
C MET A 241 7.54 12.58 -31.06
N GLU A 242 7.78 13.35 -32.13
CA GLU A 242 7.30 13.05 -33.48
C GLU A 242 7.89 11.75 -34.03
N ALA A 243 9.18 11.51 -33.82
CA ALA A 243 9.84 10.25 -34.22
C ALA A 243 9.30 9.02 -33.46
N ILE A 244 8.97 9.17 -32.18
CA ILE A 244 8.36 8.11 -31.36
C ILE A 244 6.95 7.80 -31.85
N LEU A 245 6.12 8.83 -32.08
CA LEU A 245 4.76 8.67 -32.58
C LEU A 245 4.75 7.97 -33.95
N LYS A 246 5.65 8.36 -34.85
CA LYS A 246 5.79 7.73 -36.16
C LYS A 246 6.12 6.23 -36.09
N MET A 247 6.93 5.80 -35.13
CA MET A 247 7.20 4.37 -34.92
C MET A 247 5.98 3.60 -34.41
N ILE A 248 5.18 4.22 -33.54
CA ILE A 248 3.98 3.59 -32.99
C ILE A 248 2.91 3.46 -34.08
N SER A 249 2.68 4.53 -34.84
CA SER A 249 1.69 4.54 -35.93
C SER A 249 2.09 3.67 -37.12
N GLY A 250 3.39 3.63 -37.46
CA GLY A 250 3.90 2.83 -38.58
C GLY A 250 3.81 1.31 -38.37
N ARG A 251 3.62 0.85 -37.13
CA ARG A 251 3.53 -0.60 -36.81
C ARG A 251 2.12 -1.18 -36.98
N SER A 252 1.13 -0.35 -37.28
CA SER A 252 -0.28 -0.75 -37.43
C SER A 252 -0.71 -1.06 -38.86
N GLY A 253 0.14 -0.89 -39.88
CA GLY A 253 -0.31 -0.81 -41.28
C GLY A 253 0.47 -1.65 -42.28
N GLY A 254 0.51 -2.97 -42.10
CA GLY A 254 0.92 -3.90 -43.17
C GLY A 254 -0.24 -4.17 -44.13
N GLY A 255 -0.64 -3.18 -44.91
CA GLY A 255 -1.70 -3.28 -45.91
C GLY A 255 -1.47 -2.26 -47.03
N GLU A 256 -0.57 -2.59 -47.96
CA GLU A 256 -0.40 -1.83 -49.19
C GLU A 256 -1.68 -1.88 -50.03
N GLY A 257 -2.29 -0.72 -50.26
CA GLY A 257 -3.22 -0.52 -51.37
C GLY A 257 -4.55 0.12 -51.01
N ALA A 258 -4.56 1.44 -50.82
CA ALA A 258 -5.70 2.32 -51.12
C ALA A 258 -5.28 3.78 -50.95
N GLU A 259 -4.57 4.33 -51.93
CA GLU A 259 -4.49 5.78 -52.09
C GLU A 259 -5.81 6.30 -52.67
N LYS A 260 -6.31 7.41 -52.09
CA LYS A 260 -7.39 8.32 -52.53
C LYS A 260 -8.78 8.06 -51.96
N GLN A 261 -8.97 8.45 -50.70
CA GLN A 261 -10.20 9.04 -50.15
C GLN A 261 -9.93 9.30 -48.66
N GLY A 262 -9.57 10.52 -48.28
CA GLY A 262 -9.25 10.81 -46.87
C GLY A 262 -8.88 12.26 -46.58
N GLU A 263 -9.40 13.22 -47.36
CA GLU A 263 -9.26 14.66 -47.06
C GLU A 263 -10.56 15.27 -46.50
N GLU A 264 -11.66 14.50 -46.37
CA GLU A 264 -12.93 15.00 -45.81
C GLU A 264 -13.21 14.49 -44.37
N GLU A 265 -12.48 13.50 -43.85
CA GLU A 265 -12.66 13.01 -42.46
C GLU A 265 -11.87 13.83 -41.42
N GLU A 266 -10.82 14.56 -41.83
CA GLU A 266 -9.99 15.35 -40.91
C GLU A 266 -10.70 16.63 -40.41
N GLU A 267 -11.69 17.14 -41.16
CA GLU A 267 -12.44 18.36 -40.79
C GLU A 267 -13.63 18.08 -39.84
N GLU A 268 -14.07 16.83 -39.69
CA GLU A 268 -15.09 16.42 -38.71
C GLU A 268 -14.49 16.11 -37.33
N GLU A 269 -13.26 15.61 -37.27
CA GLU A 269 -12.59 15.30 -36.01
C GLU A 269 -12.18 16.57 -35.24
N GLU A 270 -11.78 17.64 -35.95
CA GLU A 270 -11.43 18.93 -35.33
C GLU A 270 -12.65 19.62 -34.68
N LYS A 271 -13.86 19.42 -35.22
CA LYS A 271 -15.11 19.96 -34.65
C LYS A 271 -15.59 19.21 -33.42
N MET A 272 -15.25 17.94 -33.26
CA MET A 272 -15.61 17.18 -32.06
C MET A 272 -14.69 17.53 -30.88
N ALA A 273 -13.42 17.87 -31.14
CA ALA A 273 -12.47 18.28 -30.11
C ALA A 273 -12.77 19.67 -29.51
N GLU A 274 -13.34 20.60 -30.28
CA GLU A 274 -13.75 21.92 -29.75
C GLU A 274 -14.95 21.83 -28.80
N GLY A 275 -15.85 20.85 -28.98
CA GLY A 275 -17.01 20.66 -28.11
C GLY A 275 -16.66 20.13 -26.72
N GLU A 276 -15.70 19.20 -26.61
CA GLU A 276 -15.28 18.64 -25.31
C GLU A 276 -14.59 19.69 -24.42
N LEU A 277 -13.86 20.65 -25.02
CA LEU A 277 -13.20 21.72 -24.27
C LEU A 277 -14.17 22.78 -23.73
N GLU A 278 -15.35 22.95 -24.35
CA GLU A 278 -16.37 23.88 -23.85
C GLU A 278 -17.13 23.27 -22.65
N GLU A 279 -17.39 21.96 -22.67
CA GLU A 279 -18.03 21.23 -21.56
C GLU A 279 -17.15 21.19 -20.30
N GLU A 280 -15.84 20.91 -20.44
CA GLU A 280 -14.90 20.97 -19.30
C GLU A 280 -14.83 22.37 -18.66
N ARG A 281 -15.00 23.43 -19.47
CA ARG A 281 -14.97 24.81 -18.98
C ARG A 281 -16.25 25.19 -18.23
N GLU A 282 -17.40 24.73 -18.69
CA GLU A 282 -18.67 24.92 -17.98
C GLU A 282 -18.70 24.16 -16.64
N GLU A 283 -18.12 22.96 -16.58
CA GLU A 283 -17.97 22.23 -15.31
C GLU A 283 -17.03 22.94 -14.33
N GLU A 284 -15.90 23.49 -14.80
CA GLU A 284 -14.95 24.22 -13.93
C GLU A 284 -15.55 25.55 -13.40
N GLU A 285 -16.34 26.27 -14.22
CA GLU A 285 -17.04 27.47 -13.76
C GLU A 285 -18.11 27.13 -12.70
N LYS A 286 -18.80 26.01 -12.86
CA LYS A 286 -19.80 25.56 -11.87
C LYS A 286 -19.17 25.11 -10.56
N GLU A 287 -18.05 24.39 -10.59
CA GLU A 287 -17.33 23.97 -9.38
C GLU A 287 -16.82 25.18 -8.59
N LYS A 288 -16.37 26.24 -9.28
CA LYS A 288 -15.98 27.51 -8.64
C LYS A 288 -17.15 28.24 -7.98
N GLU A 289 -18.33 28.23 -8.60
CA GLU A 289 -19.53 28.86 -8.03
C GLU A 289 -19.99 28.12 -6.76
N GLU A 290 -19.93 26.77 -6.76
CA GLU A 290 -20.22 25.96 -5.57
C GLU A 290 -19.18 26.18 -4.44
N GLU A 291 -17.89 26.32 -4.75
CA GLU A 291 -16.85 26.62 -3.76
C GLU A 291 -17.00 28.03 -3.16
N GLU A 292 -17.44 29.01 -3.95
CA GLU A 292 -17.69 30.38 -3.47
C GLU A 292 -18.90 30.45 -2.53
N GLU A 293 -20.00 29.73 -2.82
CA GLU A 293 -21.16 29.62 -1.91
C GLU A 293 -20.79 28.95 -0.57
N GLU A 294 -19.99 27.87 -0.59
CA GLU A 294 -19.58 27.18 0.65
C GLU A 294 -18.69 28.09 1.54
N LEU A 295 -17.86 28.92 0.92
CA LEU A 295 -17.05 29.91 1.65
C LEU A 295 -17.90 31.00 2.30
N GLU A 296 -18.93 31.52 1.62
CA GLU A 296 -19.84 32.52 2.19
C GLU A 296 -20.61 31.97 3.40
N GLU A 297 -21.12 30.74 3.35
CA GLU A 297 -21.81 30.10 4.49
C GLU A 297 -20.89 29.96 5.72
N THR A 298 -19.62 29.60 5.51
CA THR A 298 -18.67 29.46 6.63
C THR A 298 -18.28 30.79 7.27
N GLU A 299 -18.29 31.89 6.51
CA GLU A 299 -18.01 33.23 7.04
C GLU A 299 -19.18 33.75 7.89
N GLU A 300 -20.42 33.50 7.47
CA GLU A 300 -21.62 33.82 8.26
C GLU A 300 -21.69 33.05 9.59
N GLU A 301 -21.42 31.73 9.59
CA GLU A 301 -21.42 30.91 10.81
C GLU A 301 -20.34 31.39 11.80
N LYS A 302 -19.17 31.81 11.29
CA LYS A 302 -18.09 32.34 12.10
C LYS A 302 -18.44 33.68 12.73
N GLU A 303 -19.10 34.58 12.01
CA GLU A 303 -19.60 35.85 12.55
C GLU A 303 -20.67 35.63 13.63
N GLU A 304 -21.59 34.68 13.44
CA GLU A 304 -22.63 34.38 14.43
C GLU A 304 -22.01 33.86 15.73
N LYS A 305 -21.03 32.96 15.63
CA LYS A 305 -20.31 32.43 16.78
C LYS A 305 -19.50 33.49 17.54
N GLU A 306 -18.87 34.44 16.83
CA GLU A 306 -18.14 35.54 17.46
C GLU A 306 -19.09 36.49 18.21
N LYS A 307 -20.28 36.77 17.65
CA LYS A 307 -21.34 37.55 18.32
C LYS A 307 -21.86 36.83 19.58
N GLU A 308 -22.06 35.51 19.53
CA GLU A 308 -22.50 34.72 20.69
C GLU A 308 -21.44 34.71 21.81
N GLU A 309 -20.16 34.53 21.47
CA GLU A 309 -19.05 34.59 22.43
C GLU A 309 -18.91 35.98 23.08
N GLU A 310 -19.10 37.06 22.31
CA GLU A 310 -19.09 38.43 22.83
C GLU A 310 -20.27 38.69 23.79
N GLU A 311 -21.47 38.23 23.44
CA GLU A 311 -22.64 38.35 24.31
C GLU A 311 -22.44 37.57 25.62
N GLU A 312 -21.87 36.36 25.55
CA GLU A 312 -21.55 35.57 26.74
C GLU A 312 -20.50 36.27 27.62
N ARG A 313 -19.46 36.86 27.02
CA ARG A 313 -18.45 37.64 27.75
C ARG A 313 -19.08 38.83 28.47
N ASN A 314 -20.03 39.52 27.85
CA ASN A 314 -20.74 40.65 28.45
C ASN A 314 -21.65 40.23 29.61
N ARG A 315 -22.23 39.02 29.59
CA ARG A 315 -23.03 38.49 30.71
C ARG A 315 -22.21 38.09 31.93
N ARG A 316 -20.91 37.80 31.76
CA ARG A 316 -20.01 37.36 32.84
C ARG A 316 -19.38 38.52 33.63
N ASN A 317 -19.38 39.74 33.08
CA ASN A 317 -18.84 40.95 33.70
C ASN A 317 -19.92 41.74 34.45
#